data_AF-A0AA95K482-F1
#
_entry.id   AF-A0AA95K482-F1
#
_cell.length_a   1.000
_cell.length_b   1.000
_cell.length_c   1.000
_cell.angle_alpha   90.00
_cell.angle_beta   90.00
_cell.angle_gamma   90.00
#
_symmetry.space_group_name_H-M   'P 1'
#
loop_
_entity.id
_entity.type
_entity.pdbx_description
1 polymer ?
#
loop_
_entity_poly.entity_id
_entity_poly.type
_entity_poly.pdbx_seq_one_letter_code
_entity_poly.pdbx_strand_id
1 'polypeptide(L)'
;MKNKKIFLGIMLTFFINTAFSDSLKIENPNEFNIKIYYSDNLVLNSNNKFINDERHPNKNEKEIRVIVDNGNILKKTLMSSADRNSNSKGCNYSMIITKNNGWKVDNVISESSCSPSENHYDPAKESITYTIINKSPNPVYPAFSVNKSNSFVADSISDFIQPNESRKYDIKDKFWRSIGIKNGKKVQTAIFEPFEQEYIKCSQLELVDKSKNYIFHEDGKCTSIK
;
A
#
# COMPACT_ATOMS: atom_id res chain seq x y z
N MET A 1 -46.18 31.67 -45.83
CA MET A 1 -45.44 30.54 -46.45
C MET A 1 -44.05 30.47 -45.84
N LYS A 2 -43.61 29.26 -45.52
CA LYS A 2 -42.44 28.93 -44.69
C LYS A 2 -41.11 29.16 -45.42
N ASN A 3 -40.12 29.57 -44.62
CA ASN A 3 -38.70 29.19 -44.61
C ASN A 3 -37.89 29.15 -45.92
N LYS A 4 -36.75 29.85 -45.92
CA LYS A 4 -35.43 29.21 -45.82
C LYS A 4 -34.34 30.28 -45.65
N LYS A 5 -33.89 30.48 -44.41
CA LYS A 5 -32.54 31.00 -44.16
C LYS A 5 -31.59 29.81 -44.35
N ILE A 6 -30.74 29.88 -45.35
CA ILE A 6 -29.66 28.91 -45.57
C ILE A 6 -28.63 29.20 -44.48
N PHE A 7 -28.67 28.40 -43.42
CA PHE A 7 -27.61 28.36 -42.42
C PHE A 7 -26.50 27.49 -43.02
N LEU A 8 -25.42 28.13 -43.47
CA LEU A 8 -24.21 27.44 -43.87
C LEU A 8 -23.55 26.94 -42.57
N GLY A 9 -23.98 25.76 -42.12
CA GLY A 9 -23.37 25.08 -40.99
C GLY A 9 -21.97 24.69 -41.38
N ILE A 10 -20.98 25.37 -40.80
CA ILE A 10 -19.62 24.88 -40.72
C ILE A 10 -19.72 23.51 -40.02
N MET A 11 -19.60 22.45 -40.80
CA MET A 11 -19.30 21.11 -40.32
C MET A 11 -17.92 21.23 -39.67
N LEU A 12 -17.91 21.57 -38.37
CA LEU A 12 -16.81 21.25 -37.48
C LEU A 12 -16.75 19.72 -37.47
N THR A 13 -15.98 19.20 -38.43
CA THR A 13 -15.36 17.90 -38.29
C THR A 13 -14.49 18.01 -37.05
N PHE A 14 -15.09 17.66 -35.91
CA PHE A 14 -14.31 17.17 -34.78
C PHE A 14 -13.61 15.92 -35.32
N PHE A 15 -12.38 16.11 -35.78
CA PHE A 15 -11.40 15.04 -35.76
C PHE A 15 -11.28 14.66 -34.29
N ILE A 16 -12.09 13.69 -33.87
CA ILE A 16 -11.79 12.90 -32.69
C ILE A 16 -10.56 12.10 -33.12
N ASN A 17 -9.39 12.74 -33.04
CA ASN A 17 -8.15 12.00 -32.96
C ASN A 17 -8.32 11.13 -31.72
N THR A 18 -8.71 9.88 -31.94
CA THR A 18 -8.64 8.84 -30.93
C THR A 18 -7.16 8.68 -30.67
N ALA A 19 -6.65 9.47 -29.73
CA ALA A 19 -5.24 9.51 -29.40
C ALA A 19 -4.93 8.19 -28.68
N PHE A 20 -4.35 7.23 -29.41
CA PHE A 20 -4.00 5.91 -28.92
C PHE A 20 -2.75 5.96 -28.03
N SER A 21 -2.95 6.40 -26.79
CA SER A 21 -1.91 6.62 -25.80
C SER A 21 -1.76 5.39 -24.91
N ASP A 22 -0.53 4.98 -24.60
CA ASP A 22 -0.28 4.15 -23.43
C ASP A 22 -0.63 4.95 -22.18
N SER A 23 -1.25 4.30 -21.20
CA SER A 23 -1.50 4.89 -19.89
C SER A 23 -0.88 4.07 -18.79
N LEU A 24 -0.24 4.76 -17.84
CA LEU A 24 0.33 4.17 -16.65
C LEU A 24 -0.15 4.98 -15.44
N LYS A 25 -1.00 4.35 -14.64
CA LYS A 25 -1.47 4.86 -13.35
C LYS A 25 -0.74 4.15 -12.25
N ILE A 26 -0.16 4.90 -11.31
CA ILE A 26 0.56 4.34 -10.17
C ILE A 26 0.00 4.91 -8.87
N GLU A 27 -0.45 4.03 -7.99
CA GLU A 27 -0.69 4.32 -6.58
C GLU A 27 0.61 4.11 -5.79
N ASN A 28 1.07 5.16 -5.12
CA ASN A 28 2.32 5.21 -4.36
C ASN A 28 2.04 5.71 -2.93
N PRO A 29 1.25 4.98 -2.13
CA PRO A 29 0.82 5.41 -0.80
C PRO A 29 1.97 5.74 0.16
N ASN A 30 3.16 5.21 -0.10
CA ASN A 30 4.35 5.42 0.73
C ASN A 30 5.29 6.52 0.19
N GLU A 31 4.92 7.23 -0.87
CA GLU A 31 5.67 8.38 -1.42
C GLU A 31 7.13 8.03 -1.79
N PHE A 32 7.35 6.81 -2.31
CA PHE A 32 8.67 6.41 -2.82
C PHE A 32 9.06 7.24 -4.02
N ASN A 33 10.37 7.39 -4.21
CA ASN A 33 10.89 7.99 -5.43
C ASN A 33 10.74 7.01 -6.59
N ILE A 34 9.88 7.35 -7.54
CA ILE A 34 9.56 6.55 -8.71
C ILE A 34 10.10 7.25 -9.96
N LYS A 35 10.88 6.50 -10.74
CA LYS A 35 11.36 6.88 -12.06
C LYS A 35 10.71 6.01 -13.12
N ILE A 36 10.11 6.63 -14.12
CA ILE A 36 9.51 5.96 -15.26
C ILE A 36 10.38 6.24 -16.48
N TYR A 37 10.74 5.19 -17.21
CA TYR A 37 11.49 5.27 -18.45
C TYR A 37 10.68 4.64 -19.58
N TYR A 38 10.73 5.25 -20.76
CA TYR A 38 10.35 4.60 -22.02
C TYR A 38 11.64 4.31 -22.78
N SER A 39 11.95 3.03 -23.03
CA SER A 39 13.31 2.59 -23.37
C SER A 39 14.33 3.22 -22.40
N ASP A 40 15.34 3.95 -22.90
CA ASP A 40 16.39 4.60 -22.10
C ASP A 40 16.10 6.04 -21.68
N ASN A 41 14.97 6.60 -22.11
CA ASN A 41 14.60 7.96 -21.80
C ASN A 41 13.88 8.02 -20.45
N LEU A 42 14.43 8.78 -19.49
CA LEU A 42 13.72 9.12 -18.25
C LEU A 42 12.58 10.08 -18.60
N VAL A 43 11.35 9.65 -18.37
CA VAL A 43 10.17 10.43 -18.74
C VAL A 43 9.46 11.09 -17.56
N LEU A 44 9.61 10.51 -16.36
CA LEU A 44 9.01 11.02 -15.13
C LEU A 44 9.86 10.60 -13.93
N ASN A 45 10.02 11.53 -12.98
CA ASN A 45 10.66 11.32 -11.70
C ASN A 45 9.79 12.00 -10.62
N SER A 46 9.15 11.21 -9.75
CA SER A 46 8.17 11.74 -8.79
C SER A 46 8.09 10.89 -7.53
N ASN A 47 7.73 11.53 -6.42
CA ASN A 47 7.37 10.89 -5.15
C ASN A 47 5.88 11.07 -4.80
N ASN A 48 5.05 11.52 -5.75
CA ASN A 48 3.63 11.77 -5.49
C ASN A 48 2.90 10.48 -5.11
N LYS A 49 1.87 10.60 -4.26
CA LYS A 49 0.99 9.49 -3.86
C LYS A 49 0.21 8.85 -5.01
N PHE A 50 0.00 9.61 -6.07
CA PHE A 50 -0.63 9.14 -7.30
C PHE A 50 0.12 9.72 -8.49
N ILE A 51 0.43 8.86 -9.46
CA ILE A 51 1.09 9.24 -10.72
C ILE A 51 0.17 8.79 -11.85
N ASN A 52 -0.08 9.68 -12.80
CA ASN A 52 -0.74 9.37 -14.06
C ASN A 52 0.18 9.83 -15.19
N ASP A 53 0.62 8.91 -16.04
CA ASP A 53 1.42 9.19 -17.22
C ASP A 53 0.72 8.61 -18.44
N GLU A 54 0.47 9.44 -19.45
CA GLU A 54 -0.20 9.06 -20.69
C GLU A 54 0.67 9.52 -21.87
N ARG A 55 1.11 8.59 -22.73
CA ARG A 55 2.00 8.91 -23.86
C ARG A 55 1.78 8.05 -25.10
N HIS A 56 2.12 8.60 -26.26
CA HIS A 56 2.30 7.87 -27.51
C HIS A 56 3.75 7.40 -27.64
N PRO A 57 4.05 6.10 -27.43
CA PRO A 57 5.41 5.61 -27.56
C PRO A 57 5.88 5.64 -29.02
N ASN A 58 7.12 6.04 -29.24
CA ASN A 58 7.75 5.95 -30.56
C ASN A 58 8.15 4.50 -30.86
N LYS A 59 8.40 4.16 -32.13
CA LYS A 59 8.78 2.79 -32.59
C LYS A 59 9.97 2.16 -31.85
N ASN A 60 10.83 2.97 -31.23
CA ASN A 60 12.00 2.51 -30.49
C ASN A 60 11.75 2.33 -28.97
N GLU A 61 10.56 2.70 -28.48
CA GLU A 61 10.20 2.75 -27.06
C GLU A 61 9.33 1.56 -26.67
N LYS A 62 9.78 0.34 -26.98
CA LYS A 62 9.02 -0.92 -26.82
C LYS A 62 8.71 -1.32 -25.39
N GLU A 63 9.41 -0.71 -24.44
CA GLU A 63 9.33 -1.05 -23.02
C GLU A 63 9.12 0.20 -22.17
N ILE A 64 8.31 0.05 -21.13
CA ILE A 64 8.15 0.99 -20.03
C ILE A 64 8.83 0.39 -18.81
N ARG A 65 9.85 1.05 -18.27
CA ARG A 65 10.57 0.60 -17.08
C ARG A 65 10.20 1.50 -15.91
N VAL A 66 9.62 0.92 -14.88
CA VAL A 66 9.33 1.60 -13.61
C VAL A 66 10.38 1.19 -12.58
N ILE A 67 11.13 2.17 -12.10
CA ILE A 67 12.15 2.00 -11.07
C ILE A 67 11.66 2.69 -9.79
N VAL A 68 11.67 1.95 -8.69
CA VAL A 68 11.27 2.46 -7.36
C VAL A 68 12.49 2.40 -6.46
N ASP A 69 12.77 3.52 -5.79
CA ASP A 69 13.70 3.55 -4.67
C ASP A 69 12.91 3.58 -3.36
N ASN A 70 12.92 2.45 -2.65
CA ASN A 70 12.29 2.28 -1.34
C ASN A 70 13.32 2.02 -0.22
N GLY A 71 14.59 2.38 -0.45
CA GLY A 71 15.74 1.90 0.32
C GLY A 71 16.43 0.68 -0.30
N ASN A 72 15.77 0.03 -1.27
CA ASN A 72 16.35 -0.86 -2.28
C ASN A 72 15.81 -0.43 -3.66
N ILE A 73 16.49 -0.85 -4.74
CA ILE A 73 16.04 -0.58 -6.11
C ILE A 73 15.13 -1.73 -6.57
N LEU A 74 13.86 -1.44 -6.79
CA LEU A 74 12.92 -2.34 -7.49
C LEU A 74 12.78 -1.88 -8.94
N LYS A 75 12.71 -2.84 -9.86
CA LYS A 75 12.57 -2.57 -11.30
C LYS A 75 11.49 -3.46 -11.90
N LYS A 76 10.43 -2.85 -12.46
CA LYS A 76 9.44 -3.54 -13.30
C LYS A 76 9.58 -3.08 -14.75
N THR A 77 9.52 -4.02 -15.68
CA THR A 77 9.42 -3.73 -17.12
C THR A 77 8.04 -4.16 -17.60
N LEU A 78 7.38 -3.27 -18.35
CA LEU A 78 6.10 -3.47 -19.03
C LEU A 78 6.31 -3.25 -20.53
N MET A 79 5.54 -3.93 -21.37
CA MET A 79 5.56 -3.68 -22.82
C MET A 79 4.76 -2.43 -23.16
N SER A 80 5.25 -1.61 -24.07
CA SER A 80 4.50 -0.46 -24.62
C SER A 80 3.76 -0.86 -25.90
N SER A 81 2.97 0.07 -26.45
CA SER A 81 2.35 -0.08 -27.77
C SER A 81 3.24 0.29 -28.98
N ALA A 82 4.54 0.58 -28.79
CA ALA A 82 5.46 1.12 -29.80
C ALA A 82 5.53 0.35 -31.14
N ASP A 83 5.44 -0.98 -31.09
CA ASP A 83 5.58 -1.85 -32.27
C ASP A 83 4.26 -2.04 -33.03
N ARG A 84 3.20 -1.33 -32.65
CA ARG A 84 1.87 -1.55 -33.20
C ARG A 84 1.55 -0.57 -34.33
N ASN A 85 0.81 -1.06 -35.32
CA ASN A 85 0.26 -0.22 -36.39
C ASN A 85 -0.69 0.83 -35.81
N SER A 86 -0.78 2.00 -36.45
CA SER A 86 -1.51 3.21 -36.01
C SER A 86 -3.00 3.07 -35.68
N ASN A 87 -3.57 1.86 -35.77
CA ASN A 87 -4.98 1.55 -35.53
C ASN A 87 -5.21 0.66 -34.28
N SER A 88 -4.18 0.31 -33.52
CA SER A 88 -4.29 -0.51 -32.30
C SER A 88 -4.50 0.33 -31.04
N LYS A 89 -5.26 -0.18 -30.06
CA LYS A 89 -5.40 0.45 -28.74
C LYS A 89 -4.07 0.43 -27.98
N GLY A 90 -3.76 1.51 -27.26
CA GLY A 90 -2.58 1.62 -26.38
C GLY A 90 -2.65 0.66 -25.19
N CYS A 91 -1.50 0.36 -24.58
CA CYS A 91 -1.41 -0.45 -23.37
C CYS A 91 -1.81 0.39 -22.15
N ASN A 92 -2.75 -0.12 -21.35
CA ASN A 92 -3.29 0.60 -20.19
C ASN A 92 -2.99 -0.18 -18.91
N TYR A 93 -2.11 0.37 -18.07
CA TYR A 93 -1.64 -0.25 -16.84
C TYR A 93 -2.09 0.55 -15.62
N SER A 94 -2.59 -0.17 -14.62
CA SER A 94 -2.71 0.33 -13.25
C SER A 94 -1.76 -0.44 -12.36
N MET A 95 -0.95 0.29 -11.59
CA MET A 95 0.04 -0.28 -10.69
C MET A 95 -0.12 0.24 -9.26
N ILE A 96 0.11 -0.62 -8.28
CA ILE A 96 0.23 -0.23 -6.88
C ILE A 96 1.65 -0.58 -6.41
N ILE A 97 2.35 0.38 -5.80
CA ILE A 97 3.69 0.22 -5.24
C ILE A 97 3.65 0.43 -3.73
N THR A 98 4.14 -0.54 -2.96
CA THR A 98 4.17 -0.47 -1.49
C THR A 98 5.54 -0.85 -0.92
N LYS A 99 5.75 -0.51 0.36
CA LYS A 99 7.03 -0.68 1.08
C LYS A 99 7.58 -2.10 1.07
N ASN A 100 6.75 -3.13 0.87
CA ASN A 100 7.13 -4.53 1.01
C ASN A 100 7.29 -5.28 -0.32
N ASN A 101 7.79 -4.57 -1.34
CA ASN A 101 8.26 -5.11 -2.64
C ASN A 101 7.18 -5.82 -3.48
N GLY A 102 5.91 -5.56 -3.23
CA GLY A 102 4.81 -6.10 -4.03
C GLY A 102 4.34 -5.09 -5.07
N TRP A 103 4.17 -5.54 -6.31
CA TRP A 103 3.46 -4.81 -7.36
C TRP A 103 2.21 -5.59 -7.78
N LYS A 104 1.11 -4.87 -7.99
CA LYS A 104 -0.01 -5.36 -8.77
C LYS A 104 0.01 -4.58 -10.07
N VAL A 105 -0.05 -5.26 -11.20
CA VAL A 105 -0.25 -4.64 -12.51
C VAL A 105 -1.56 -5.17 -13.04
N ASP A 106 -2.55 -4.30 -13.20
CA ASP A 106 -3.78 -4.62 -13.90
C ASP A 106 -3.69 -4.06 -15.32
N ASN A 107 -3.75 -4.95 -16.32
CA ASN A 107 -3.95 -4.55 -17.70
C ASN A 107 -5.45 -4.40 -17.96
N VAL A 108 -5.89 -3.16 -18.21
CA VAL A 108 -7.31 -2.81 -18.32
C VAL A 108 -7.87 -3.14 -19.71
N ILE A 109 -7.02 -3.34 -20.73
CA ILE A 109 -7.42 -3.73 -22.10
C ILE A 109 -6.44 -4.80 -22.60
N SER A 110 -6.82 -6.08 -22.43
CA SER A 110 -5.99 -7.22 -22.81
C SER A 110 -5.94 -7.38 -24.34
N GLU A 111 -4.85 -6.93 -24.96
CA GLU A 111 -4.44 -7.43 -26.26
C GLU A 111 -3.11 -8.17 -26.12
N SER A 112 -2.91 -9.20 -26.94
CA SER A 112 -1.88 -10.25 -26.81
C SER A 112 -0.42 -9.78 -26.78
N SER A 113 -0.14 -8.49 -26.97
CA SER A 113 1.21 -7.90 -27.01
C SER A 113 1.53 -6.94 -25.86
N CYS A 114 0.56 -6.59 -25.00
CA CYS A 114 0.84 -5.85 -23.76
C CYS A 114 1.24 -6.82 -22.64
N SER A 115 1.91 -6.34 -21.60
CA SER A 115 2.19 -7.17 -20.43
C SER A 115 0.89 -7.67 -19.80
N PRO A 116 0.82 -8.97 -19.44
CA PRO A 116 -0.35 -9.51 -18.75
C PRO A 116 -0.50 -8.89 -17.37
N SER A 117 -1.71 -8.97 -16.81
CA SER A 117 -1.91 -8.62 -15.42
C SER A 117 -1.09 -9.55 -14.53
N GLU A 118 -0.42 -9.00 -13.53
CA GLU A 118 0.41 -9.73 -12.59
C GLU A 118 0.11 -9.24 -11.18
N ASN A 119 0.02 -10.17 -10.23
CA ASN A 119 -0.18 -9.83 -8.82
C ASN A 119 0.95 -10.43 -7.97
N HIS A 120 2.01 -9.65 -7.80
CA HIS A 120 3.06 -9.91 -6.81
C HIS A 120 2.86 -9.06 -5.54
N TYR A 121 1.78 -8.29 -5.51
CA TYR A 121 1.33 -7.57 -4.33
C TYR A 121 0.64 -8.54 -3.39
N ASP A 122 1.33 -8.85 -2.30
CA ASP A 122 0.74 -9.53 -1.17
C ASP A 122 0.46 -8.49 -0.08
N PRO A 123 -0.79 -7.99 0.06
CA PRO A 123 -1.14 -7.10 1.15
C PRO A 123 -0.87 -7.73 2.53
N ALA A 124 -0.75 -9.06 2.63
CA ALA A 124 -0.37 -9.76 3.85
C ALA A 124 1.13 -9.67 4.19
N LYS A 125 1.97 -9.10 3.30
CA LYS A 125 3.41 -8.84 3.53
C LYS A 125 3.73 -7.44 4.05
N GLU A 126 2.76 -6.54 4.23
CA GLU A 126 2.93 -5.56 5.31
C GLU A 126 3.08 -6.36 6.60
N SER A 127 4.28 -6.33 7.21
CA SER A 127 4.41 -6.87 8.57
C SER A 127 3.49 -6.01 9.42
N ILE A 128 2.28 -6.49 9.66
CA ILE A 128 1.30 -5.83 10.50
C ILE A 128 1.95 -5.72 11.87
N THR A 129 2.34 -4.50 12.22
CA THR A 129 3.06 -4.24 13.47
C THR A 129 2.14 -3.61 14.48
N TYR A 130 2.14 -4.13 15.71
CA TYR A 130 1.51 -3.47 16.84
C TYR A 130 2.62 -2.83 17.67
N THR A 131 2.61 -1.51 17.80
CA THR A 131 3.53 -0.77 18.66
C THR A 131 2.83 -0.43 19.97
N ILE A 132 3.50 -0.66 21.09
CA ILE A 132 3.05 -0.24 22.42
C ILE A 132 4.08 0.75 22.94
N ILE A 133 3.63 1.93 23.36
CA ILE A 133 4.44 3.02 23.87
C ILE A 133 4.09 3.21 25.34
N ASN A 134 5.08 3.15 26.23
CA ASN A 134 4.90 3.42 27.65
C ASN A 134 5.17 4.90 27.93
N LYS A 135 4.13 5.66 28.27
CA LYS A 135 4.24 7.03 28.77
C LYS A 135 4.00 7.14 30.27
N SER A 136 3.70 6.04 30.95
CA SER A 136 3.57 6.03 32.40
C SER A 136 4.94 6.09 33.09
N PRO A 137 4.98 6.46 34.38
CA PRO A 137 6.21 6.44 35.18
C PRO A 137 6.65 5.03 35.57
N ASN A 138 5.85 3.99 35.31
CA ASN A 138 6.11 2.62 35.75
C ASN A 138 6.49 1.70 34.58
N PRO A 139 7.32 0.67 34.80
CA PRO A 139 7.46 -0.47 33.90
C PRO A 139 6.14 -1.14 33.57
N VAL A 140 5.96 -1.54 32.30
CA VAL A 140 4.73 -2.20 31.85
C VAL A 140 4.97 -3.47 31.05
N TYR A 141 4.03 -4.41 31.16
CA TYR A 141 4.09 -5.70 30.49
C TYR A 141 2.97 -5.77 29.43
N PRO A 142 3.30 -5.70 28.14
CA PRO A 142 2.32 -5.94 27.09
C PRO A 142 1.64 -7.29 27.23
N ALA A 143 0.34 -7.34 26.96
CA ALA A 143 -0.43 -8.55 27.01
C ALA A 143 -1.41 -8.63 25.83
N PHE A 144 -1.66 -9.85 25.37
CA PHE A 144 -2.54 -10.08 24.23
C PHE A 144 -3.50 -11.24 24.51
N SER A 145 -4.71 -11.12 23.97
CA SER A 145 -5.72 -12.19 23.95
C SER A 145 -6.04 -12.55 22.51
N VAL A 146 -6.16 -13.85 22.21
CA VAL A 146 -6.30 -14.36 20.83
C VAL A 146 -7.64 -15.08 20.66
N ASN A 147 -8.46 -14.62 19.71
CA ASN A 147 -9.81 -15.12 19.37
C ASN A 147 -10.87 -15.09 20.50
N LYS A 148 -10.48 -14.79 21.74
CA LYS A 148 -11.37 -14.63 22.89
C LYS A 148 -11.13 -13.25 23.49
N SER A 149 -12.18 -12.61 23.99
CA SER A 149 -12.02 -11.34 24.72
C SER A 149 -11.58 -11.61 26.15
N ASN A 150 -10.77 -10.71 26.72
CA ASN A 150 -10.37 -10.70 28.13
C ASN A 150 -9.60 -11.94 28.63
N SER A 151 -9.00 -12.74 27.74
CA SER A 151 -8.18 -13.91 28.08
C SER A 151 -6.70 -13.61 27.82
N PHE A 152 -6.17 -12.62 28.53
CA PHE A 152 -4.85 -12.08 28.28
C PHE A 152 -3.73 -13.01 28.74
N VAL A 153 -2.64 -13.00 27.96
CA VAL A 153 -1.34 -13.55 28.32
C VAL A 153 -0.33 -12.41 28.19
N ALA A 154 0.42 -12.13 29.25
CA ALA A 154 1.51 -11.16 29.24
C ALA A 154 2.72 -11.71 28.48
N ASP A 155 3.49 -10.83 27.83
CA ASP A 155 4.74 -11.17 27.17
C ASP A 155 5.73 -11.73 28.20
N SER A 156 5.98 -13.03 28.06
CA SER A 156 6.87 -13.80 28.94
C SER A 156 8.25 -14.05 28.31
N ILE A 157 8.47 -13.60 27.07
CA ILE A 157 9.72 -13.84 26.34
C ILE A 157 10.60 -12.59 26.37
N SER A 158 10.00 -11.42 26.18
CA SER A 158 10.72 -10.15 26.25
C SER A 158 10.54 -9.51 27.63
N ASP A 159 11.49 -8.68 28.03
CA ASP A 159 11.45 -7.97 29.31
C ASP A 159 10.29 -6.94 29.38
N PHE A 160 10.12 -6.17 30.45
CA PHE A 160 9.14 -5.07 30.47
C PHE A 160 9.50 -3.91 29.53
N ILE A 161 8.56 -2.99 29.26
CA ILE A 161 8.82 -1.71 28.58
C ILE A 161 9.06 -0.64 29.64
N GLN A 162 10.24 -0.01 29.64
CA GLN A 162 10.56 1.07 30.59
C GLN A 162 9.74 2.34 30.31
N PRO A 163 9.65 3.28 31.27
CA PRO A 163 9.10 4.60 31.03
C PRO A 163 9.71 5.27 29.80
N ASN A 164 8.88 5.84 28.94
CA ASN A 164 9.22 6.50 27.67
C ASN A 164 9.78 5.58 26.56
N GLU A 165 9.80 4.27 26.75
CA GLU A 165 10.17 3.33 25.70
C GLU A 165 8.96 2.83 24.89
N SER A 166 9.25 2.12 23.81
CA SER A 166 8.24 1.45 23.01
C SER A 166 8.70 0.08 22.56
N ARG A 167 7.75 -0.82 22.32
CA ARG A 167 8.00 -2.13 21.73
C ARG A 167 7.11 -2.37 20.54
N LYS A 168 7.67 -3.02 19.52
CA LYS A 168 6.97 -3.45 18.31
C LYS A 168 6.80 -4.96 18.33
N TYR A 169 5.61 -5.40 17.98
CA TYR A 169 5.25 -6.79 17.78
C TYR A 169 4.82 -6.99 16.35
N ASP A 170 5.18 -8.12 15.75
CA ASP A 170 4.69 -8.52 14.45
C ASP A 170 4.48 -10.04 14.40
N ILE A 171 3.98 -10.57 13.28
CA ILE A 171 3.71 -12.01 13.15
C ILE A 171 4.96 -12.91 13.25
N LYS A 172 6.17 -12.34 13.17
CA LYS A 172 7.43 -13.06 13.33
C LYS A 172 7.95 -13.01 14.77
N ASP A 173 7.41 -12.10 15.60
CA ASP A 173 7.76 -11.98 17.01
C ASP A 173 7.61 -13.32 17.74
N LYS A 174 8.60 -13.64 18.58
CA LYS A 174 8.67 -14.93 19.26
C LYS A 174 7.48 -15.13 20.18
N PHE A 175 7.08 -14.08 20.91
CA PHE A 175 5.98 -14.17 21.85
C PHE A 175 4.65 -14.32 21.12
N TRP A 176 4.38 -13.48 20.12
CA TRP A 176 3.18 -13.60 19.28
C TRP A 176 3.03 -14.98 18.65
N ARG A 177 4.13 -15.56 18.13
CA ARG A 177 4.12 -16.93 17.62
C ARG A 177 3.81 -17.95 18.71
N SER A 178 4.33 -17.77 19.92
CA SER A 178 4.09 -18.68 21.04
C SER A 178 2.62 -18.72 21.48
N ILE A 179 1.90 -17.59 21.38
CA ILE A 179 0.47 -17.50 21.71
C ILE A 179 -0.45 -17.62 20.48
N GLY A 180 0.11 -17.91 19.30
CA GLY A 180 -0.64 -18.22 18.09
C GLY A 180 -1.26 -17.03 17.34
N ILE A 181 -0.71 -15.82 17.52
CA ILE A 181 -1.10 -14.64 16.73
C ILE A 181 -0.55 -14.76 15.31
N LYS A 182 -1.41 -14.51 14.32
CA LYS A 182 -1.08 -14.49 12.88
C LYS A 182 -2.09 -13.62 12.12
N ASN A 183 -1.78 -13.28 10.88
CA ASN A 183 -2.68 -12.53 9.98
C ASN A 183 -4.08 -13.18 9.94
N GLY A 184 -5.12 -12.34 9.98
CA GLY A 184 -6.52 -12.77 9.97
C GLY A 184 -7.05 -13.34 11.30
N LYS A 185 -6.23 -13.43 12.35
CA LYS A 185 -6.73 -13.71 13.71
C LYS A 185 -7.30 -12.45 14.36
N LYS A 186 -8.17 -12.67 15.34
CA LYS A 186 -8.63 -11.59 16.20
C LYS A 186 -7.73 -11.49 17.42
N VAL A 187 -7.23 -10.29 17.70
CA VAL A 187 -6.35 -9.97 18.82
C VAL A 187 -6.93 -8.81 19.60
N GLN A 188 -6.84 -8.92 20.92
CA GLN A 188 -7.09 -7.82 21.85
C GLN A 188 -5.78 -7.50 22.57
N THR A 189 -5.43 -6.22 22.64
CA THR A 189 -4.20 -5.73 23.28
C THR A 189 -4.52 -5.14 24.65
N ALA A 190 -3.68 -5.42 25.64
CA ALA A 190 -3.73 -4.85 26.97
C ALA A 190 -2.31 -4.62 27.53
N ILE A 191 -2.25 -3.95 28.67
CA ILE A 191 -1.09 -3.86 29.53
C ILE A 191 -1.41 -4.59 30.83
N PHE A 192 -0.52 -5.47 31.27
CA PHE A 192 -0.54 -6.00 32.63
C PHE A 192 0.21 -5.04 33.55
N GLU A 193 -0.51 -4.51 34.54
CA GLU A 193 0.06 -3.71 35.61
C GLU A 193 0.32 -4.60 36.84
N PRO A 194 1.59 -4.84 37.20
CA PRO A 194 1.91 -5.81 38.26
C PRO A 194 1.52 -5.32 39.66
N PHE A 195 1.39 -4.00 39.86
CA PHE A 195 1.04 -3.41 41.16
C PHE A 195 -0.43 -3.67 41.52
N GLU A 196 -1.34 -3.41 40.58
CA GLU A 196 -2.78 -3.66 40.76
C GLU A 196 -3.18 -5.10 40.38
N GLN A 197 -2.28 -5.86 39.76
CA GLN A 197 -2.55 -7.20 39.21
C GLN A 197 -3.69 -7.25 38.18
N GLU A 198 -3.90 -6.15 37.47
CA GLU A 198 -4.98 -6.00 36.49
C GLU A 198 -4.47 -5.86 35.05
N TYR A 199 -5.35 -6.20 34.10
CA TYR A 199 -5.13 -5.98 32.67
C TYR A 199 -5.88 -4.74 32.19
N ILE A 200 -5.14 -3.70 31.84
CA ILE A 200 -5.66 -2.46 31.30
C ILE A 200 -5.77 -2.58 29.78
N LYS A 201 -7.01 -2.58 29.27
CA LYS A 201 -7.28 -2.84 27.85
C LYS A 201 -6.90 -1.63 27.00
N CYS A 202 -6.19 -1.88 25.91
CA CYS A 202 -5.84 -0.89 24.90
C CYS A 202 -6.78 -0.92 23.68
N SER A 203 -7.42 -2.08 23.46
CA SER A 203 -8.31 -2.29 22.32
C SER A 203 -9.48 -3.20 22.67
N GLN A 204 -10.46 -3.21 21.77
CA GLN A 204 -11.40 -4.33 21.67
C GLN A 204 -10.74 -5.50 20.93
N LEU A 205 -11.45 -6.62 20.85
CA LEU A 205 -11.03 -7.77 20.05
C LEU A 205 -11.18 -7.44 18.56
N GLU A 206 -10.07 -7.31 17.84
CA GLU A 206 -10.03 -6.78 16.48
C GLU A 206 -9.21 -7.68 15.56
N LEU A 207 -9.47 -7.64 14.25
CA LEU A 207 -8.66 -8.37 13.27
C LEU A 207 -7.21 -7.82 13.24
N VAL A 208 -6.27 -8.74 13.04
CA VAL A 208 -4.87 -8.44 12.66
C VAL A 208 -4.85 -8.31 11.15
N ASP A 209 -5.20 -7.12 10.67
CA ASP A 209 -5.30 -6.74 9.25
C ASP A 209 -4.55 -5.44 8.90
N LYS A 210 -4.17 -4.65 9.92
CA LYS A 210 -3.40 -3.41 9.77
C LYS A 210 -2.55 -3.13 11.01
N SER A 211 -1.48 -2.37 10.83
CA SER A 211 -0.64 -1.90 11.93
C SER A 211 -1.41 -1.02 12.91
N LYS A 212 -1.04 -1.08 14.18
CA LYS A 212 -1.69 -0.32 15.27
C LYS A 212 -0.65 0.22 16.22
N ASN A 213 -0.96 1.36 16.83
CA ASN A 213 -0.13 1.97 17.86
C ASN A 213 -0.99 2.20 19.10
N TYR A 214 -0.46 1.82 20.25
CA TYR A 214 -1.10 1.98 21.54
C TYR A 214 -0.19 2.79 22.46
N ILE A 215 -0.78 3.72 23.19
CA ILE A 215 -0.09 4.48 24.24
C ILE A 215 -0.70 4.10 25.58
N PHE A 216 0.16 3.69 26.51
CA PHE A 216 -0.18 3.57 27.92
C PHE A 216 0.23 4.86 28.64
N HIS A 217 -0.73 5.58 29.20
CA HIS A 217 -0.57 6.93 29.73
C HIS A 217 -0.25 6.92 31.23
N GLU A 218 0.19 8.07 31.74
CA GLU A 218 0.42 8.29 33.17
C GLU A 218 -0.84 8.12 34.03
N ASP A 219 -2.03 8.35 33.47
CA ASP A 219 -3.31 8.21 34.17
C ASP A 219 -3.84 6.76 34.21
N GLY A 220 -3.00 5.78 33.88
CA GLY A 220 -3.35 4.36 33.88
C GLY A 220 -4.29 3.96 32.74
N LYS A 221 -4.53 4.82 31.74
CA LYS A 221 -5.34 4.45 30.57
C LYS A 221 -4.47 3.99 29.41
N CYS A 222 -5.02 3.08 28.60
CA CYS A 222 -4.42 2.68 27.34
C CYS A 222 -5.29 3.08 26.15
N THR A 223 -4.73 3.80 25.17
CA THR A 223 -5.48 4.28 24.01
C THR A 223 -4.82 3.86 22.69
N SER A 224 -5.65 3.51 21.71
CA SER A 224 -5.21 3.37 20.31
C SER A 224 -5.09 4.74 19.66
N ILE A 225 -4.00 4.98 18.94
CA ILE A 225 -3.81 6.18 18.12
C ILE A 225 -3.88 5.80 16.63
N LYS A 226 -4.49 6.67 15.83
CA LYS A 226 -4.62 6.51 14.37
C LYS A 226 -3.35 6.89 13.64
#